data_AF-A0A532UU41-F1
#
_entry.id   AF-A0A532UU41-F1
#
_cell.length_a   1.000
_cell.length_b   1.000
_cell.length_c   1.000
_cell.angle_alpha   90.00
_cell.angle_beta   90.00
_cell.angle_gamma   90.00
#
_symmetry.space_group_name_H-M   'P 1'
#
loop_
_entity.id
_entity.type
_entity.pdbx_description
1 polymer ?
#
loop_
_entity_poly.entity_id
_entity_poly.type
_entity_poly.pdbx_seq_one_letter_code
_entity_poly.pdbx_strand_id
1 'polypeptide(L)'
;MRKAQAKIILGRLVNRKQYLAPFTDKATHFEKLIAEAFSCILNLPFYSLDDDNTKRTYRVTWQGKSSSMTQAPPGPDTIAYCYNFHLLIEATRLKGAGQWKQEFSSAIRHCEDFCKQPDVQHEDVFVILVCDYPLHQDMYRSVRSVRSGPDRKYKLIPMETETVIRMLETSLLAFTMKHLEVRKLLPKILNAVKETSSLQDFKREVDVQLNVWQKDVLKHEKTAFTGIKSYEILITSKRKEVTLSEIFNALQKHPAVQKYFDVIGSNFLNPDLVENSLVPQGLASCVSYTIDDEPRLIAAPLPDFKNRYDRLVRELRKI
;
A
#
# COMPACT_ATOMS: atom_id res chain seq x y z
N MET A 1 -15.58 2.46 0.90
CA MET A 1 -15.26 2.99 2.25
C MET A 1 -13.75 3.20 2.46
N ARG A 2 -12.87 2.23 2.18
CA ARG A 2 -11.41 2.34 2.45
C ARG A 2 -10.67 3.47 1.70
N LYS A 3 -11.07 3.82 0.48
CA LYS A 3 -10.38 4.86 -0.32
C LYS A 3 -10.44 6.27 0.30
N ALA A 4 -11.56 6.63 0.93
CA ALA A 4 -11.70 7.92 1.63
C ALA A 4 -10.78 7.97 2.85
N GLN A 5 -10.76 6.90 3.64
CA GLN A 5 -9.86 6.76 4.80
C GLN A 5 -8.38 6.80 4.38
N ALA A 6 -8.00 6.05 3.34
CA ALA A 6 -6.63 6.05 2.82
C ALA A 6 -6.18 7.44 2.34
N LYS A 7 -7.06 8.24 1.73
CA LYS A 7 -6.77 9.65 1.38
C LYS A 7 -6.56 10.52 2.62
N ILE A 8 -7.36 10.33 3.67
CA ILE A 8 -7.20 11.06 4.94
C ILE A 8 -5.85 10.70 5.58
N ILE A 9 -5.51 9.41 5.64
CA ILE A 9 -4.24 8.92 6.18
C ILE A 9 -3.06 9.47 5.37
N LEU A 10 -3.14 9.44 4.03
CA LEU A 10 -2.13 10.02 3.17
C LEU A 10 -1.95 11.53 3.45
N GLY A 11 -3.05 12.27 3.57
CA GLY A 11 -3.01 13.69 3.91
C GLY A 11 -2.34 13.95 5.27
N ARG A 12 -2.61 13.10 6.26
CA ARG A 12 -1.95 13.16 7.59
C ARG A 12 -0.46 12.82 7.51
N LEU A 13 -0.05 11.83 6.73
CA LEU A 13 1.36 11.46 6.56
C LEU A 13 2.17 12.54 5.84
N VAL A 14 1.64 13.08 4.74
CA VAL A 14 2.27 14.18 3.99
C VAL A 14 2.44 15.41 4.90
N ASN A 15 1.42 15.72 5.69
CA ASN A 15 1.42 16.85 6.62
C ASN A 15 1.73 16.44 8.07
N ARG A 16 2.50 15.37 8.28
CA ARG A 16 2.68 14.73 9.60
C ARG A 16 3.14 15.68 10.69
N LYS A 17 4.00 16.66 10.38
CA LYS A 17 4.44 17.67 11.36
C LYS A 17 3.27 18.48 11.91
N GLN A 18 2.36 18.91 11.04
CA GLN A 18 1.16 19.67 11.42
C GLN A 18 0.15 18.77 12.11
N TYR A 19 -0.08 17.56 11.59
CA TYR A 19 -0.97 16.58 12.18
C TYR A 19 -0.54 16.20 13.61
N LEU A 20 0.76 16.01 13.86
CA LEU A 20 1.30 15.63 15.16
C LEU A 20 1.52 16.81 16.12
N ALA A 21 1.52 18.05 15.63
CA ALA A 21 1.77 19.24 16.45
C ALA A 21 0.91 19.36 17.72
N PRO A 22 -0.42 19.11 17.69
CA PRO A 22 -1.29 19.29 18.84
C PRO A 22 -1.20 18.17 19.88
N PHE A 23 -0.53 17.04 19.60
CA PHE A 23 -0.45 15.93 20.54
C PHE A 23 0.77 16.08 21.47
N THR A 24 0.57 15.82 22.76
CA THR A 24 1.67 15.74 23.74
C THR A 24 2.54 14.53 23.46
N ASP A 25 1.92 13.34 23.35
CA ASP A 25 2.59 12.11 22.97
C ASP A 25 2.54 11.89 21.46
N LYS A 26 3.50 12.49 20.77
CA LYS A 26 3.57 12.43 19.31
C LYS A 26 4.08 11.07 18.80
N ALA A 27 4.79 10.29 19.62
CA ALA A 27 5.37 9.01 19.20
C ALA A 27 4.24 7.99 18.99
N THR A 28 3.39 7.79 19.99
CA THR A 28 2.21 6.92 19.92
C THR A 28 1.27 7.27 18.76
N HIS A 29 1.06 8.56 18.50
CA HIS A 29 0.23 9.00 17.36
C HIS A 29 0.87 8.74 16.00
N PHE A 30 2.20 8.77 15.92
CA PHE A 30 2.94 8.43 14.71
C PHE A 30 2.95 6.92 14.46
N GLU A 31 3.18 6.10 15.49
CA GLU A 31 3.07 4.64 15.42
C GLU A 31 1.71 4.21 14.86
N LYS A 32 0.62 4.73 15.45
CA LYS A 32 -0.75 4.47 14.97
C LYS A 32 -0.93 4.90 13.51
N LEU A 33 -0.44 6.09 13.14
CA LEU A 33 -0.57 6.59 11.77
C LEU A 33 0.16 5.70 10.76
N ILE A 34 1.34 5.19 11.10
CA ILE A 34 2.09 4.23 10.28
C ILE A 34 1.31 2.91 10.17
N ALA A 35 0.75 2.42 11.27
CA ALA A 35 -0.05 1.20 11.28
C ALA A 35 -1.31 1.31 10.38
N GLU A 36 -2.04 2.43 10.49
CA GLU A 36 -3.18 2.76 9.62
C GLU A 36 -2.76 2.81 8.14
N ALA A 37 -1.58 3.38 7.85
CA ALA A 37 -1.03 3.42 6.50
C ALA A 37 -0.73 2.03 5.95
N PHE A 38 -0.10 1.16 6.74
CA PHE A 38 0.17 -0.23 6.32
C PHE A 38 -1.10 -1.05 6.14
N SER A 39 -2.15 -0.83 6.94
CA SER A 39 -3.48 -1.41 6.67
C SER A 39 -4.01 -1.02 5.29
N CYS A 40 -3.86 0.26 4.91
CA CYS A 40 -4.27 0.75 3.59
C CYS A 40 -3.38 0.24 2.45
N ILE A 41 -2.06 0.18 2.66
CA ILE A 41 -1.09 -0.34 1.69
C ILE A 41 -1.37 -1.84 1.44
N LEU A 42 -1.56 -2.62 2.49
CA LEU A 42 -1.77 -4.07 2.38
C LEU A 42 -3.22 -4.44 2.03
N ASN A 43 -4.13 -3.47 2.05
CA ASN A 43 -5.57 -3.63 1.92
C ASN A 43 -6.14 -4.64 2.94
N LEU A 44 -5.61 -4.62 4.16
CA LEU A 44 -6.00 -5.48 5.29
C LEU A 44 -6.82 -4.70 6.32
N PRO A 45 -7.72 -5.35 7.07
CA PRO A 45 -8.41 -4.68 8.18
C PRO A 45 -7.41 -4.19 9.24
N PHE A 46 -7.67 -3.01 9.77
CA PHE A 46 -6.91 -2.40 10.86
C PHE A 46 -7.57 -2.71 12.21
N TYR A 47 -6.75 -3.02 13.20
CA TYR A 47 -7.11 -3.16 14.60
C TYR A 47 -6.07 -2.49 15.49
N SER A 48 -6.48 -2.18 16.71
CA SER A 48 -5.64 -1.88 17.86
C SER A 48 -5.66 -3.04 18.87
N LEU A 49 -4.85 -2.97 19.91
CA LEU A 49 -4.77 -4.01 20.93
C LEU A 49 -6.10 -4.26 21.65
N ASP A 50 -6.89 -3.20 21.87
CA ASP A 50 -8.16 -3.25 22.60
C ASP A 50 -9.35 -3.78 21.77
N ASP A 51 -9.22 -3.85 20.44
CA ASP A 51 -10.25 -4.37 19.54
C ASP A 51 -9.73 -5.44 18.55
N ASP A 52 -8.56 -6.03 18.82
CA ASP A 52 -7.96 -7.04 17.93
C ASP A 52 -8.90 -8.23 17.75
N ASN A 53 -9.13 -8.59 16.48
CA ASN A 53 -9.94 -9.73 16.11
C ASN A 53 -9.06 -10.85 15.58
N THR A 54 -8.56 -11.68 16.50
CA THR A 54 -7.69 -12.83 16.18
C THR A 54 -8.37 -13.89 15.31
N LYS A 55 -9.71 -13.88 15.18
CA LYS A 55 -10.43 -14.75 14.24
C LYS A 55 -10.23 -14.33 12.77
N ARG A 56 -9.73 -13.11 12.52
CA ARG A 56 -9.32 -12.66 11.17
C ARG A 56 -7.88 -13.06 10.93
N THR A 57 -7.69 -14.02 10.02
CA THR A 57 -6.35 -14.52 9.63
C THR A 57 -5.44 -13.39 9.13
N TYR A 58 -5.92 -12.57 8.20
CA TYR A 58 -5.15 -11.47 7.64
C TYR A 58 -5.61 -10.12 8.19
N ARG A 59 -4.70 -9.41 8.85
CA ARG A 59 -4.98 -8.14 9.54
C ARG A 59 -3.71 -7.35 9.83
N VAL A 60 -3.88 -6.07 10.14
CA VAL A 60 -2.84 -5.22 10.72
C VAL A 60 -3.29 -4.81 12.11
N THR A 61 -2.47 -5.10 13.11
CA THR A 61 -2.77 -4.81 14.51
C THR A 61 -1.69 -3.90 15.08
N TRP A 62 -2.05 -2.65 15.34
CA TRP A 62 -1.24 -1.75 16.16
C TRP A 62 -1.29 -2.23 17.61
N GLN A 63 -0.15 -2.40 18.26
CA GLN A 63 -0.07 -2.98 19.62
C GLN A 63 -0.40 -1.95 20.72
N GLY A 64 -0.60 -0.67 20.38
CA GLY A 64 -1.18 0.32 21.28
C GLY A 64 -2.70 0.19 21.41
N LYS A 65 -3.29 0.93 22.36
CA LYS A 65 -4.75 0.96 22.59
C LYS A 65 -5.37 2.21 21.99
N SER A 66 -6.39 2.07 21.15
CA SER A 66 -7.05 3.22 20.51
C SER A 66 -7.94 4.01 21.46
N SER A 67 -8.63 3.33 22.38
CA SER A 67 -9.54 3.96 23.35
C SER A 67 -8.84 4.95 24.27
N SER A 68 -7.65 4.60 24.76
CA SER A 68 -6.85 5.41 25.68
C SER A 68 -5.68 6.14 25.02
N MET A 69 -5.42 5.89 23.72
CA MET A 69 -4.25 6.38 22.99
C MET A 69 -2.94 6.15 23.78
N THR A 70 -2.70 4.89 24.15
CA THR A 70 -1.48 4.48 24.87
C THR A 70 -0.53 3.71 23.97
N GLN A 71 0.77 3.90 24.20
CA GLN A 71 1.85 3.21 23.50
C GLN A 71 1.71 1.68 23.54
N ALA A 72 2.31 1.02 22.56
CA ALA A 72 2.48 -0.43 22.55
C ALA A 72 3.24 -0.91 23.81
N PRO A 73 2.88 -2.08 24.37
CA PRO A 73 3.69 -2.76 25.38
C PRO A 73 5.03 -3.23 24.77
N PRO A 74 5.97 -3.75 25.57
CA PRO A 74 7.22 -4.32 25.04
C PRO A 74 6.95 -5.35 23.94
N GLY A 75 7.53 -5.11 22.76
CA GLY A 75 7.22 -5.82 21.52
C GLY A 75 7.19 -4.85 20.33
N PRO A 76 6.90 -5.35 19.11
CA PRO A 76 6.84 -4.50 17.93
C PRO A 76 5.66 -3.54 18.01
N ASP A 77 5.81 -2.31 17.52
CA ASP A 77 4.72 -1.33 17.56
C ASP A 77 3.49 -1.82 16.80
N THR A 78 3.70 -2.49 15.67
CA THR A 78 2.63 -3.01 14.80
C THR A 78 3.00 -4.36 14.20
N ILE A 79 2.01 -5.25 14.11
CA ILE A 79 2.15 -6.55 13.46
C ILE A 79 1.15 -6.64 12.30
N ALA A 80 1.64 -6.92 11.09
CA ALA A 80 0.82 -7.27 9.95
C ALA A 80 0.89 -8.77 9.67
N TYR A 81 -0.26 -9.43 9.78
CA TYR A 81 -0.45 -10.84 9.44
C TYR A 81 -0.89 -10.92 7.97
N CYS A 82 0.03 -11.27 7.08
CA CYS A 82 -0.21 -11.36 5.64
C CYS A 82 -0.33 -12.81 5.16
N TYR A 83 -0.59 -13.01 3.86
CA TYR A 83 -0.67 -14.33 3.26
C TYR A 83 0.73 -14.93 3.14
N ASN A 84 1.05 -15.87 4.04
CA ASN A 84 2.33 -16.58 4.14
C ASN A 84 3.54 -15.70 4.51
N PHE A 85 3.34 -14.54 5.14
CA PHE A 85 4.43 -13.73 5.71
C PHE A 85 3.92 -12.77 6.78
N HIS A 86 4.83 -12.24 7.60
CA HIS A 86 4.56 -11.27 8.65
C HIS A 86 5.41 -10.03 8.47
N LEU A 87 4.85 -8.86 8.80
CA LEU A 87 5.62 -7.62 8.97
C LEU A 87 5.58 -7.21 10.43
N LEU A 88 6.75 -7.03 11.02
CA LEU A 88 6.92 -6.34 12.29
C LEU A 88 7.35 -4.92 11.96
N ILE A 89 6.55 -3.93 12.33
CA ILE A 89 6.77 -2.53 11.96
C ILE A 89 7.08 -1.75 13.23
N GLU A 90 8.24 -1.11 13.26
CA GLU A 90 8.73 -0.25 14.33
C GLU A 90 8.81 1.18 13.79
N ALA A 91 8.07 2.11 14.39
CA ALA A 91 7.91 3.47 13.90
C ALA A 91 8.52 4.48 14.87
N THR A 92 9.67 5.05 14.51
CA THR A 92 10.40 5.95 15.40
C THR A 92 10.31 7.42 14.98
N ARG A 93 10.17 8.28 16.00
CA ARG A 93 10.35 9.73 15.88
C ARG A 93 11.69 10.22 16.42
N LEU A 94 12.58 9.31 16.80
CA LEU A 94 13.92 9.69 17.24
C LEU A 94 14.73 10.27 16.07
N LYS A 95 15.75 11.06 16.40
CA LYS A 95 16.67 11.70 15.46
C LYS A 95 18.10 11.27 15.74
N GLY A 96 18.94 11.32 14.70
CA GLY A 96 20.37 11.15 14.84
C GLY A 96 20.74 9.80 15.48
N ALA A 97 21.76 9.82 16.34
CA ALA A 97 22.22 8.62 17.06
C ALA A 97 21.15 7.98 17.97
N GLY A 98 20.11 8.73 18.38
CA GLY A 98 19.00 8.20 19.18
C GLY A 98 18.23 7.10 18.44
N GLN A 99 18.05 7.23 17.12
CA GLN A 99 17.42 6.20 16.30
C GLN A 99 18.16 4.87 16.44
N TRP A 100 19.49 4.89 16.27
CA TRP A 100 20.29 3.68 16.33
C TRP A 100 20.31 3.05 17.72
N LYS A 101 20.57 3.85 18.77
CA LYS A 101 20.78 3.34 20.13
C LYS A 101 19.56 2.64 20.73
N GLN A 102 18.36 3.06 20.36
CA GLN A 102 17.12 2.57 21.00
C GLN A 102 16.38 1.58 20.10
N GLU A 103 16.30 1.84 18.79
CA GLU A 103 15.39 1.08 17.92
C GLU A 103 16.03 -0.19 17.37
N PHE A 104 17.33 -0.16 17.06
CA PHE A 104 17.97 -1.25 16.33
C PHE A 104 17.98 -2.56 17.12
N SER A 105 18.51 -2.54 18.33
CA SER A 105 18.60 -3.73 19.19
C SER A 105 17.22 -4.21 19.63
N SER A 106 16.28 -3.28 19.87
CA SER A 106 14.93 -3.65 20.28
C SER A 106 14.21 -4.39 19.15
N ALA A 107 14.32 -3.92 17.91
CA ALA A 107 13.69 -4.55 16.75
C ALA A 107 14.19 -5.98 16.49
N ILE A 108 15.48 -6.24 16.71
CA ILE A 108 16.04 -7.60 16.63
C ILE A 108 15.41 -8.49 17.70
N ARG A 109 15.39 -8.05 18.95
CA ARG A 109 14.78 -8.80 20.07
C ARG A 109 13.30 -9.07 19.83
N HIS A 110 12.54 -8.08 19.36
CA HIS A 110 11.13 -8.23 19.04
C HIS A 110 10.90 -9.28 17.95
N CYS A 111 11.77 -9.32 16.94
CA CYS A 111 11.75 -10.36 15.91
C CYS A 111 12.04 -11.75 16.47
N GLU A 112 13.05 -11.88 17.34
CA GLU A 112 13.36 -13.15 18.01
C GLU A 112 12.20 -13.65 18.85
N ASP A 113 11.60 -12.77 19.66
CA ASP A 113 10.46 -13.11 20.50
C ASP A 113 9.24 -13.51 19.67
N PHE A 114 8.98 -12.82 18.56
CA PHE A 114 7.91 -13.19 17.63
C PHE A 114 8.16 -14.55 16.96
N CYS A 115 9.41 -14.85 16.58
CA CYS A 115 9.79 -16.12 15.94
C CYS A 115 9.86 -17.32 16.90
N LYS A 116 9.66 -17.13 18.21
CA LYS A 116 9.51 -18.25 19.16
C LYS A 116 8.13 -18.92 19.08
N GLN A 117 7.19 -18.34 18.36
CA GLN A 117 5.85 -18.90 18.17
C GLN A 117 5.90 -20.15 17.27
N PRO A 118 5.16 -21.24 17.57
CA PRO A 118 5.29 -22.53 16.89
C PRO A 118 5.12 -22.50 15.36
N ASP A 119 4.26 -21.61 14.86
CA ASP A 119 3.89 -21.54 13.43
C ASP A 119 4.61 -20.41 12.67
N VAL A 120 5.58 -19.74 13.29
CA VAL A 120 6.28 -18.60 12.70
C VAL A 120 7.66 -19.03 12.22
N GLN A 121 7.85 -19.05 10.90
CA GLN A 121 9.16 -19.27 10.30
C GLN A 121 9.91 -17.94 10.15
N HIS A 122 11.16 -17.91 10.59
CA HIS A 122 11.99 -16.70 10.55
C HIS A 122 12.17 -16.13 9.14
N GLU A 123 12.14 -16.99 8.11
CA GLU A 123 12.21 -16.57 6.71
C GLU A 123 10.94 -15.88 6.20
N ASP A 124 9.83 -16.00 6.90
CA ASP A 124 8.58 -15.35 6.53
C ASP A 124 8.34 -14.04 7.31
N VAL A 125 9.29 -13.63 8.15
CA VAL A 125 9.20 -12.39 8.95
C VAL A 125 10.10 -11.30 8.36
N PHE A 126 9.51 -10.14 8.08
CA PHE A 126 10.24 -8.92 7.75
C PHE A 126 10.08 -7.90 8.87
N VAL A 127 11.16 -7.21 9.21
CA VAL A 127 11.15 -6.14 10.21
C VAL A 127 11.36 -4.82 9.50
N ILE A 128 10.40 -3.92 9.60
CA ILE A 128 10.39 -2.63 8.94
C ILE A 128 10.63 -1.54 9.98
N LEU A 129 11.74 -0.82 9.84
CA LEU A 129 12.10 0.31 10.71
C LEU A 129 11.70 1.61 9.99
N VAL A 130 10.58 2.22 10.36
CA VAL A 130 10.09 3.46 9.76
C VAL A 130 10.57 4.67 10.53
N CYS A 131 11.29 5.57 9.88
CA CYS A 131 11.78 6.81 10.50
C CYS A 131 10.94 8.03 10.08
N ASP A 132 10.45 8.82 11.05
CA ASP A 132 9.82 10.15 10.80
C ASP A 132 10.85 11.16 10.24
N TYR A 133 12.09 11.04 10.72
CA TYR A 133 13.23 11.88 10.34
C TYR A 133 14.22 11.10 9.47
N PRO A 134 15.15 11.80 8.77
CA PRO A 134 16.11 11.14 7.91
C PRO A 134 16.85 9.99 8.61
N LEU A 135 16.94 8.86 7.92
CA LEU A 135 17.59 7.65 8.39
C LEU A 135 19.05 7.96 8.77
N HIS A 136 19.43 7.63 10.01
CA HIS A 136 20.79 7.85 10.48
C HIS A 136 21.80 6.87 9.88
N GLN A 137 23.03 7.33 9.63
CA GLN A 137 24.11 6.54 9.03
C GLN A 137 24.45 5.28 9.84
N ASP A 138 24.42 5.36 11.18
CA ASP A 138 24.76 4.22 12.04
C ASP A 138 23.65 3.16 12.10
N MET A 139 22.38 3.58 11.97
CA MET A 139 21.27 2.64 11.81
C MET A 139 21.48 1.83 10.52
N TYR A 140 21.72 2.52 9.40
CA TYR A 140 22.02 1.88 8.12
C TYR A 140 23.23 0.94 8.20
N ARG A 141 24.35 1.37 8.78
CA ARG A 141 25.55 0.54 8.95
C ARG A 141 25.27 -0.71 9.78
N SER A 142 24.47 -0.60 10.84
CA SER A 142 24.12 -1.73 11.71
C SER A 142 23.24 -2.74 11.00
N VAL A 143 22.21 -2.28 10.28
CA VAL A 143 21.38 -3.13 9.40
C VAL A 143 22.24 -3.84 8.36
N ARG A 144 23.15 -3.12 7.70
CA ARG A 144 24.05 -3.70 6.70
C ARG A 144 25.00 -4.74 7.29
N SER A 145 25.53 -4.48 8.50
CA SER A 145 26.39 -5.41 9.23
C SER A 145 25.66 -6.72 9.52
N VAL A 146 24.45 -6.66 10.09
CA VAL A 146 23.61 -7.85 10.33
C VAL A 146 23.31 -8.59 9.03
N ARG A 147 23.04 -7.86 7.95
CA ARG A 147 22.71 -8.47 6.66
C ARG A 147 23.90 -9.17 5.98
N SER A 148 25.10 -8.65 6.19
CA SER A 148 26.35 -9.17 5.59
C SER A 148 27.04 -10.20 6.48
N GLY A 149 26.68 -10.25 7.76
CA GLY A 149 27.29 -11.07 8.79
C GLY A 149 26.63 -12.44 8.99
N PRO A 150 27.02 -13.15 10.07
CA PRO A 150 26.47 -14.46 10.42
C PRO A 150 24.95 -14.42 10.73
N ASP A 151 24.45 -13.26 11.19
CA ASP A 151 23.05 -13.03 11.58
C ASP A 151 22.12 -12.69 10.41
N ARG A 152 22.45 -13.12 9.19
CA ARG A 152 21.69 -12.87 7.96
C ARG A 152 20.23 -13.33 7.97
N LYS A 153 19.80 -14.04 9.02
CA LYS A 153 18.41 -14.47 9.25
C LYS A 153 17.47 -13.28 9.45
N TYR A 154 17.92 -12.17 10.03
CA TYR A 154 17.07 -10.99 10.24
C TYR A 154 16.88 -10.17 8.95
N LYS A 155 15.61 -10.00 8.54
CA LYS A 155 15.22 -9.21 7.37
C LYS A 155 14.83 -7.79 7.78
N LEU A 156 15.81 -7.04 8.27
CA LEU A 156 15.67 -5.65 8.71
C LEU A 156 15.64 -4.71 7.49
N ILE A 157 14.60 -3.89 7.38
CA ILE A 157 14.37 -2.97 6.27
C ILE A 157 14.19 -1.56 6.84
N PRO A 158 15.23 -0.71 6.82
CA PRO A 158 15.09 0.68 7.19
C PRO A 158 14.43 1.46 6.07
N MET A 159 13.42 2.26 6.39
CA MET A 159 12.72 3.11 5.44
C MET A 159 12.35 4.46 6.07
N GLU A 160 12.34 5.49 5.23
CA GLU A 160 11.86 6.81 5.62
C GLU A 160 10.35 6.89 5.40
N THR A 161 9.68 7.79 6.11
CA THR A 161 8.22 7.99 5.97
C THR A 161 7.83 8.31 4.52
N GLU A 162 8.70 8.96 3.76
CA GLU A 162 8.54 9.25 2.34
C GLU A 162 8.37 7.98 1.50
N THR A 163 9.04 6.88 1.84
CA THR A 163 8.86 5.56 1.20
C THR A 163 7.45 5.03 1.46
N VAL A 164 6.97 5.12 2.70
CA VAL A 164 5.61 4.69 3.09
C VAL A 164 4.54 5.51 2.36
N ILE A 165 4.75 6.83 2.24
CA ILE A 165 3.86 7.73 1.49
C ILE A 165 3.73 7.26 0.04
N ARG A 166 4.86 7.01 -0.63
CA ARG A 166 4.87 6.54 -2.03
C ARG A 166 4.19 5.17 -2.20
N MET A 167 4.37 4.26 -1.24
CA MET A 167 3.66 2.97 -1.22
C MET A 167 2.13 3.15 -1.07
N LEU A 168 1.70 4.07 -0.19
CA LEU A 168 0.29 4.39 0.02
C LEU A 168 -0.35 5.10 -1.19
N GLU A 169 0.37 5.98 -1.85
CA GLU A 169 -0.07 6.59 -3.10
C GLU A 169 -0.30 5.53 -4.19
N THR A 170 0.60 4.55 -4.29
CA THR A 170 0.44 3.44 -5.22
C THR A 170 -0.78 2.59 -4.89
N SER A 171 -1.03 2.24 -3.62
CA SER A 171 -2.20 1.45 -3.26
C SER A 171 -3.53 2.19 -3.50
N LEU A 172 -3.53 3.53 -3.45
CA LEU A 172 -4.69 4.35 -3.82
C LEU A 172 -5.02 4.33 -5.32
N LEU A 173 -4.02 4.04 -6.16
CA LEU A 173 -4.13 3.93 -7.61
C LEU A 173 -4.33 2.48 -8.07
N ALA A 174 -3.80 1.51 -7.33
CA ALA A 174 -3.86 0.07 -7.63
C ALA A 174 -5.02 -0.61 -6.88
N PHE A 175 -6.20 -0.62 -7.50
CA PHE A 175 -7.45 -1.05 -6.85
C PHE A 175 -7.45 -2.52 -6.39
N THR A 176 -6.72 -3.39 -7.09
CA THR A 176 -6.63 -4.83 -6.77
C THR A 176 -5.25 -5.24 -6.25
N MET A 177 -4.44 -4.27 -5.79
CA MET A 177 -3.13 -4.57 -5.22
C MET A 177 -3.25 -5.55 -4.06
N LYS A 178 -2.47 -6.62 -4.13
CA LYS A 178 -2.37 -7.64 -3.09
C LYS A 178 -1.17 -7.29 -2.20
N HIS A 179 -1.26 -7.60 -0.91
CA HIS A 179 -0.08 -7.60 -0.03
C HIS A 179 1.12 -8.43 -0.56
N LEU A 180 0.88 -9.40 -1.47
CA LEU A 180 1.96 -10.11 -2.18
C LEU A 180 2.80 -9.20 -3.08
N GLU A 181 2.24 -8.10 -3.60
CA GLU A 181 3.03 -7.12 -4.35
C GLU A 181 4.00 -6.38 -3.42
N VAL A 182 3.62 -6.12 -2.16
CA VAL A 182 4.54 -5.59 -1.15
C VAL A 182 5.61 -6.63 -0.82
N ARG A 183 5.24 -7.91 -0.67
CA ARG A 183 6.19 -9.01 -0.46
C ARG A 183 7.26 -9.07 -1.56
N LYS A 184 6.94 -8.76 -2.82
CA LYS A 184 7.92 -8.71 -3.92
C LYS A 184 8.89 -7.52 -3.81
N LEU A 185 8.45 -6.38 -3.25
CA LEU A 185 9.27 -5.19 -3.06
C LEU A 185 10.28 -5.37 -1.93
N LEU A 186 9.87 -5.97 -0.80
CA LEU A 186 10.69 -6.03 0.41
C LEU A 186 12.07 -6.69 0.20
N PRO A 187 12.21 -7.83 -0.51
CA PRO A 187 13.52 -8.40 -0.83
C PRO A 187 14.39 -7.48 -1.70
N LYS A 188 13.80 -6.70 -2.61
CA LYS A 188 14.55 -5.75 -3.46
C LYS A 188 15.16 -4.64 -2.60
N ILE A 189 14.39 -4.07 -1.69
CA ILE A 189 14.90 -3.08 -0.71
C ILE A 189 15.94 -3.71 0.22
N LEU A 190 15.68 -4.92 0.71
CA LEU A 190 16.61 -5.63 1.59
C LEU A 190 17.96 -5.93 0.88
N ASN A 191 17.94 -6.26 -0.40
CA ASN A 191 19.15 -6.48 -1.19
C ASN A 191 19.90 -5.17 -1.46
N ALA A 192 19.19 -4.05 -1.64
CA ALA A 192 19.82 -2.73 -1.77
C ALA A 192 20.72 -2.39 -0.56
N VAL A 193 20.32 -2.78 0.66
CA VAL A 193 21.16 -2.61 1.87
C VAL A 193 22.51 -3.34 1.73
N LYS A 194 22.51 -4.52 1.11
CA LYS A 194 23.71 -5.35 0.93
C LYS A 194 24.61 -4.81 -0.17
N GLU A 195 24.02 -4.37 -1.28
CA GLU A 195 24.72 -4.03 -2.52
C GLU A 195 25.31 -2.62 -2.51
N THR A 196 24.82 -1.74 -1.63
CA THR A 196 25.26 -0.35 -1.57
C THR A 196 26.34 -0.11 -0.52
N SER A 197 27.25 0.82 -0.80
CA SER A 197 28.39 1.12 0.07
C SER A 197 28.11 2.27 1.05
N SER A 198 27.19 3.17 0.70
CA SER A 198 26.81 4.35 1.46
C SER A 198 25.29 4.46 1.67
N LEU A 199 24.87 5.26 2.65
CA LEU A 199 23.45 5.53 2.90
C LEU A 199 22.81 6.28 1.72
N GLN A 200 23.56 7.16 1.04
CA GLN A 200 23.05 7.91 -0.10
C GLN A 200 22.79 7.00 -1.30
N ASP A 201 23.70 6.05 -1.56
CA ASP A 201 23.52 5.05 -2.61
C ASP A 201 22.35 4.12 -2.29
N PHE A 202 22.21 3.71 -1.02
CA PHE A 202 21.05 2.95 -0.55
C PHE A 202 19.74 3.68 -0.84
N LYS A 203 19.62 4.96 -0.47
CA LYS A 203 18.41 5.77 -0.72
C LYS A 203 18.07 5.83 -2.21
N ARG A 204 19.06 6.11 -3.06
CA ARG A 204 18.89 6.14 -4.51
C ARG A 204 18.42 4.79 -5.06
N GLU A 205 19.00 3.70 -4.58
CA GLU A 205 18.60 2.35 -4.99
C GLU A 205 17.18 2.01 -4.54
N VAL A 206 16.80 2.37 -3.31
CA VAL A 206 15.40 2.23 -2.83
C VAL A 206 14.44 3.01 -3.73
N ASP A 207 14.79 4.24 -4.12
CA ASP A 207 13.96 5.04 -5.02
C ASP A 207 13.81 4.38 -6.40
N VAL A 208 14.87 3.80 -6.94
CA VAL A 208 14.85 3.03 -8.19
C VAL A 208 13.94 1.80 -8.06
N GLN A 209 14.13 0.98 -7.02
CA GLN A 209 13.34 -0.22 -6.79
C GLN A 209 11.86 0.11 -6.57
N LEU A 210 11.58 1.22 -5.88
CA LEU A 210 10.22 1.70 -5.69
C LEU A 210 9.61 2.17 -7.00
N ASN A 211 10.32 2.94 -7.82
CA ASN A 211 9.84 3.35 -9.16
C ASN A 211 9.50 2.14 -10.05
N VAL A 212 10.36 1.13 -10.07
CA VAL A 212 10.13 -0.11 -10.81
C VAL A 212 8.89 -0.82 -10.28
N TRP A 213 8.80 -1.01 -8.96
CA TRP A 213 7.65 -1.65 -8.34
C TRP A 213 6.33 -0.90 -8.60
N GLN A 214 6.31 0.43 -8.49
CA GLN A 214 5.13 1.25 -8.77
C GLN A 214 4.66 1.06 -10.22
N LYS A 215 5.61 1.06 -11.18
CA LYS A 215 5.32 0.79 -12.59
C LYS A 215 4.76 -0.61 -12.79
N ASP A 216 5.38 -1.61 -12.19
CA ASP A 216 4.97 -3.01 -12.34
C ASP A 216 3.56 -3.22 -11.79
N VAL A 217 3.30 -2.80 -10.56
CA VAL A 217 1.98 -2.94 -9.92
C VAL A 217 0.91 -2.23 -10.75
N LEU A 218 1.15 -0.97 -11.13
CA LEU A 218 0.14 -0.19 -11.84
C LEU A 218 -0.06 -0.70 -13.27
N LYS A 219 0.96 -1.18 -13.98
CA LYS A 219 0.76 -1.76 -15.32
C LYS A 219 -0.23 -2.92 -15.32
N HIS A 220 -0.23 -3.77 -14.29
CA HIS A 220 -1.18 -4.88 -14.15
C HIS A 220 -2.61 -4.39 -13.84
N GLU A 221 -2.75 -3.19 -13.27
CA GLU A 221 -4.03 -2.58 -12.90
C GLU A 221 -4.62 -1.73 -14.02
N LYS A 222 -3.91 -1.54 -15.15
CA LYS A 222 -4.24 -0.54 -16.18
C LYS A 222 -5.68 -0.65 -16.65
N THR A 223 -6.10 -1.86 -17.02
CA THR A 223 -7.46 -2.12 -17.51
C THR A 223 -8.51 -1.89 -16.42
N ALA A 224 -8.28 -2.40 -15.20
CA ALA A 224 -9.23 -2.23 -14.10
C ALA A 224 -9.36 -0.75 -13.69
N PHE A 225 -8.24 -0.03 -13.61
CA PHE A 225 -8.21 1.39 -13.30
C PHE A 225 -8.97 2.21 -14.36
N THR A 226 -8.66 2.02 -15.64
CA THR A 226 -9.37 2.71 -16.72
C THR A 226 -10.86 2.38 -16.67
N GLY A 227 -11.25 1.11 -16.52
CA GLY A 227 -12.65 0.70 -16.47
C GLY A 227 -13.42 1.36 -15.33
N ILE A 228 -12.84 1.40 -14.13
CA ILE A 228 -13.44 2.08 -12.97
C ILE A 228 -13.60 3.58 -13.25
N LYS A 229 -12.60 4.25 -13.83
CA LYS A 229 -12.69 5.68 -14.14
C LYS A 229 -13.67 5.99 -15.25
N SER A 230 -13.73 5.16 -16.27
CA SER A 230 -14.75 5.23 -17.32
C SER A 230 -16.16 5.08 -16.74
N TYR A 231 -16.34 4.11 -15.84
CA TYR A 231 -17.63 3.89 -15.17
C TYR A 231 -18.03 5.07 -14.28
N GLU A 232 -17.08 5.66 -13.53
CA GLU A 232 -17.31 6.88 -12.75
C GLU A 232 -17.82 8.04 -13.64
N ILE A 233 -17.29 8.19 -14.86
CA ILE A 233 -17.75 9.21 -15.82
C ILE A 233 -19.17 8.90 -16.31
N LEU A 234 -19.46 7.65 -16.65
CA LEU A 234 -20.79 7.22 -17.09
C LEU A 234 -21.86 7.58 -16.05
N ILE A 235 -21.66 7.19 -14.79
CA ILE A 235 -22.64 7.42 -13.71
C ILE A 235 -22.80 8.90 -13.35
N THR A 236 -21.77 9.72 -13.56
CA THR A 236 -21.81 11.16 -13.22
C THR A 236 -22.38 12.02 -14.35
N SER A 237 -22.41 11.53 -15.59
CA SER A 237 -22.89 12.25 -16.77
C SER A 237 -24.38 12.66 -16.72
N LYS A 238 -25.18 12.07 -15.82
CA LYS A 238 -26.64 12.21 -15.70
C LYS A 238 -27.45 11.85 -16.96
N ARG A 239 -26.80 11.46 -18.05
CA ARG A 239 -27.44 11.01 -19.30
C ARG A 239 -27.65 9.51 -19.25
N LYS A 240 -28.67 9.04 -19.98
CA LYS A 240 -28.97 7.61 -20.12
C LYS A 240 -27.88 6.88 -20.91
N GLU A 241 -27.32 7.55 -21.91
CA GLU A 241 -26.32 7.02 -22.83
C GLU A 241 -25.21 8.05 -23.00
N VAL A 242 -23.97 7.57 -23.12
CA VAL A 242 -22.77 8.39 -23.32
C VAL A 242 -21.94 7.70 -24.40
N THR A 243 -21.36 8.46 -25.32
CA THR A 243 -20.51 7.86 -26.36
C THR A 243 -19.11 7.56 -25.84
N LEU A 244 -18.40 6.65 -26.52
CA LEU A 244 -17.04 6.29 -26.15
C LEU A 244 -16.06 7.48 -26.19
N SER A 245 -16.18 8.36 -27.19
CA SER A 245 -15.34 9.55 -27.33
C SER A 245 -15.57 10.53 -26.19
N GLU A 246 -16.80 10.67 -25.71
CA GLU A 246 -17.10 11.54 -24.56
C GLU A 246 -16.40 11.04 -23.29
N ILE A 247 -16.44 9.72 -23.04
CA ILE A 247 -15.73 9.11 -21.90
C ILE A 247 -14.23 9.31 -22.07
N PHE A 248 -13.69 9.02 -23.25
CA PHE A 248 -12.28 9.15 -23.56
C PHE A 248 -11.77 10.59 -23.34
N ASN A 249 -12.47 11.59 -23.88
CA ASN A 249 -12.14 13.00 -23.74
C ASN A 249 -12.19 13.46 -22.27
N ALA A 250 -13.14 12.95 -21.49
CA ALA A 250 -13.23 13.23 -20.06
C ALA A 250 -12.06 12.59 -19.29
N LEU A 251 -11.68 11.35 -19.61
CA LEU A 251 -10.55 10.67 -18.99
C LEU A 251 -9.21 11.36 -19.25
N GLN A 252 -8.98 11.85 -20.48
CA GLN A 252 -7.75 12.57 -20.83
C GLN A 252 -7.49 13.80 -19.95
N LYS A 253 -8.57 14.43 -19.46
CA LYS A 253 -8.52 15.62 -18.60
C LYS A 253 -8.59 15.27 -17.10
N HIS A 254 -8.76 14.00 -16.76
CA HIS A 254 -8.97 13.58 -15.37
C HIS A 254 -7.62 13.53 -14.61
N PRO A 255 -7.39 14.32 -13.54
CA PRO A 255 -6.07 14.44 -12.90
C PRO A 255 -5.50 13.12 -12.39
N ALA A 256 -6.34 12.25 -11.81
CA ALA A 256 -5.88 10.95 -11.35
C ALA A 256 -5.49 10.00 -12.50
N VAL A 257 -6.09 10.16 -13.69
CA VAL A 257 -5.74 9.36 -14.88
C VAL A 257 -4.41 9.84 -15.43
N GLN A 258 -4.21 11.16 -15.54
CA GLN A 258 -2.92 11.74 -15.94
C GLN A 258 -1.80 11.24 -15.01
N LYS A 259 -1.95 11.43 -13.69
CA LYS A 259 -0.96 10.94 -12.70
C LYS A 259 -0.68 9.44 -12.85
N TYR A 260 -1.71 8.64 -13.12
CA TYR A 260 -1.55 7.19 -13.29
C TYR A 260 -0.68 6.85 -14.51
N PHE A 261 -1.00 7.44 -15.67
CA PHE A 261 -0.29 7.19 -16.93
C PHE A 261 1.15 7.74 -16.90
N ASP A 262 1.37 8.86 -16.21
CA ASP A 262 2.70 9.40 -15.95
C ASP A 262 3.58 8.40 -15.18
N VAL A 263 3.05 7.81 -14.10
CA VAL A 263 3.81 6.85 -13.28
C VAL A 263 4.19 5.61 -14.08
N ILE A 264 3.26 5.02 -14.85
CA ILE A 264 3.55 3.82 -15.63
C ILE A 264 4.43 4.09 -16.87
N GLY A 265 4.66 5.36 -17.23
CA GLY A 265 5.41 5.77 -18.41
C GLY A 265 4.73 5.35 -19.72
N SER A 266 3.40 5.30 -19.73
CA SER A 266 2.61 4.98 -20.93
C SER A 266 2.13 6.29 -21.52
N ASN A 267 2.60 6.62 -22.72
CA ASN A 267 2.40 7.96 -23.26
C ASN A 267 0.93 8.33 -23.46
N PHE A 268 0.00 7.39 -23.70
CA PHE A 268 -1.41 7.77 -23.90
C PHE A 268 -2.41 6.71 -23.44
N LEU A 269 -3.54 7.21 -22.94
CA LEU A 269 -4.83 6.52 -22.99
C LEU A 269 -5.23 6.41 -24.47
N ASN A 270 -5.70 5.23 -24.91
CA ASN A 270 -6.29 5.05 -26.24
C ASN A 270 -7.77 4.65 -26.12
N PRO A 271 -8.61 4.92 -27.14
CA PRO A 271 -10.02 4.57 -27.13
C PRO A 271 -10.27 3.06 -26.92
N ASP A 272 -9.47 2.21 -27.57
CA ASP A 272 -9.58 0.75 -27.45
C ASP A 272 -9.45 0.26 -26.01
N LEU A 273 -8.57 0.86 -25.21
CA LEU A 273 -8.43 0.51 -23.80
C LEU A 273 -9.66 0.92 -23.00
N VAL A 274 -10.30 2.05 -23.33
CA VAL A 274 -11.54 2.48 -22.68
C VAL A 274 -12.64 1.45 -22.95
N GLU A 275 -12.83 1.07 -24.21
CA GLU A 275 -13.83 0.07 -24.59
C GLU A 275 -13.53 -1.30 -23.97
N ASN A 276 -12.30 -1.80 -24.12
CA ASN A 276 -11.86 -3.10 -23.58
C ASN A 276 -11.87 -3.15 -22.05
N SER A 277 -11.79 -2.00 -21.39
CA SER A 277 -11.95 -1.91 -19.93
C SER A 277 -13.40 -1.92 -19.48
N LEU A 278 -14.34 -1.48 -20.31
CA LEU A 278 -15.74 -1.34 -19.97
C LEU A 278 -16.57 -2.55 -20.37
N VAL A 279 -16.60 -2.87 -21.67
CA VAL A 279 -17.57 -3.82 -22.25
C VAL A 279 -17.22 -5.27 -21.90
N PRO A 280 -15.98 -5.75 -22.10
CA PRO A 280 -15.60 -7.13 -21.74
C PRO A 280 -15.68 -7.41 -20.23
N GLN A 281 -15.44 -6.39 -19.40
CA GLN A 281 -15.59 -6.49 -17.94
C GLN A 281 -17.06 -6.40 -17.50
N GLY A 282 -17.98 -6.13 -18.44
CA GLY A 282 -19.39 -5.90 -18.21
C GLY A 282 -19.65 -4.72 -17.26
N LEU A 283 -18.79 -3.70 -17.29
CA LEU A 283 -18.97 -2.42 -16.60
C LEU A 283 -20.02 -1.55 -17.29
N ALA A 284 -20.16 -1.70 -18.60
CA ALA A 284 -21.14 -1.03 -19.42
C ALA A 284 -21.66 -1.97 -20.51
N SER A 285 -22.81 -1.64 -21.09
CA SER A 285 -23.36 -2.31 -22.26
C SER A 285 -23.42 -1.35 -23.44
N CYS A 286 -23.04 -1.82 -24.63
CA CYS A 286 -23.31 -1.11 -25.87
C CYS A 286 -24.78 -1.33 -26.25
N VAL A 287 -25.54 -0.24 -26.35
CA VAL A 287 -27.00 -0.30 -26.60
C VAL A 287 -27.38 0.17 -28.00
N SER A 288 -26.54 0.98 -28.63
CA SER A 288 -26.76 1.53 -29.98
C SER A 288 -25.45 2.10 -30.52
N TYR A 289 -25.48 2.53 -31.78
CA TYR A 289 -24.37 3.21 -32.45
C TYR A 289 -24.82 4.60 -32.95
N THR A 290 -23.88 5.53 -33.06
CA THR A 290 -24.11 6.81 -33.77
C THR A 290 -24.13 6.58 -35.29
N ILE A 291 -24.41 7.62 -36.06
CA ILE A 291 -24.35 7.58 -37.54
C ILE A 291 -22.90 7.33 -38.01
N ASP A 292 -21.92 7.73 -37.20
CA ASP A 292 -20.49 7.56 -37.46
C ASP A 292 -19.95 6.22 -36.89
N ASP A 293 -20.84 5.25 -36.63
CA ASP A 293 -20.52 3.92 -36.09
C ASP A 293 -19.85 3.95 -34.69
N GLU A 294 -20.11 4.99 -33.90
CA GLU A 294 -19.56 5.13 -32.55
C GLU A 294 -20.47 4.44 -31.51
N PRO A 295 -19.94 3.60 -30.61
CA PRO A 295 -20.75 2.93 -29.61
C PRO A 295 -21.32 3.89 -28.56
N ARG A 296 -22.62 3.74 -28.28
CA ARG A 296 -23.34 4.39 -27.17
C ARG A 296 -23.45 3.43 -26.01
N LEU A 297 -22.91 3.86 -24.87
CA LEU A 297 -22.74 3.03 -23.70
C LEU A 297 -23.70 3.45 -22.58
N ILE A 298 -24.25 2.46 -21.88
CA ILE A 298 -24.99 2.64 -20.63
C ILE A 298 -24.23 1.97 -19.48
N ALA A 299 -24.15 2.64 -18.33
CA ALA A 299 -23.60 2.04 -17.13
C ALA A 299 -24.44 0.83 -16.71
N ALA A 300 -23.80 -0.31 -16.46
CA ALA A 300 -24.52 -1.41 -15.84
C ALA A 300 -24.89 -1.06 -14.38
N PRO A 301 -26.04 -1.51 -13.86
CA PRO A 301 -26.45 -1.27 -12.49
C PRO A 301 -25.47 -1.86 -11.47
N LEU A 302 -25.17 -1.13 -10.40
CA LEU A 302 -24.28 -1.61 -9.32
C LEU A 302 -24.71 -2.99 -8.72
N PRO A 303 -26.02 -3.29 -8.53
CA PRO A 303 -26.46 -4.60 -8.05
C PRO A 303 -25.97 -5.78 -8.91
N ASP A 304 -25.88 -5.60 -10.23
CA ASP A 304 -25.49 -6.68 -11.15
C ASP A 304 -24.04 -7.12 -10.95
N PHE A 305 -23.15 -6.19 -10.59
CA PHE A 305 -21.77 -6.52 -10.24
C PHE A 305 -21.66 -7.27 -8.93
N LYS A 306 -22.38 -6.81 -7.89
CA LYS A 306 -22.39 -7.45 -6.58
C LYS A 306 -22.85 -8.91 -6.72
N ASN A 307 -23.97 -9.12 -7.41
CA ASN A 307 -24.53 -10.45 -7.64
C ASN A 307 -23.57 -11.37 -8.42
N ARG A 308 -22.89 -10.85 -9.46
CA ARG A 308 -21.87 -11.60 -10.20
C ARG A 308 -20.66 -11.97 -9.35
N TYR A 309 -20.15 -11.01 -8.57
CA TYR A 309 -19.02 -11.25 -7.65
C TYR A 309 -19.38 -12.28 -6.59
N ASP A 310 -20.55 -12.16 -5.96
CA ASP A 310 -21.02 -13.09 -4.93
C ASP A 310 -21.21 -14.51 -5.51
N ARG A 311 -21.67 -14.62 -6.76
CA ARG A 311 -21.72 -15.91 -7.46
C ARG A 311 -20.33 -16.47 -7.69
N LEU A 312 -19.38 -15.68 -8.19
CA LEU A 312 -17.99 -16.12 -8.41
C LEU A 312 -17.33 -16.60 -7.11
N VAL A 313 -17.46 -15.84 -6.03
CA VAL A 313 -16.93 -16.22 -4.70
C VAL A 313 -17.56 -17.51 -4.20
N ARG A 314 -18.87 -17.72 -4.41
CA ARG A 314 -19.55 -18.96 -4.05
C ARG A 314 -18.99 -20.16 -4.83
N GLU A 315 -18.72 -20.02 -6.12
CA GLU A 315 -18.12 -21.09 -6.91
C GLU A 315 -16.69 -21.41 -6.45
N LEU A 316 -15.87 -20.40 -6.17
CA LEU A 316 -14.51 -20.61 -5.67
C LEU A 316 -14.46 -21.31 -4.31
N ARG A 317 -15.48 -21.12 -3.46
CA ARG A 317 -15.57 -21.79 -2.15
C ARG A 317 -15.94 -23.28 -2.24
N LYS A 318 -16.34 -23.76 -3.41
CA LYS A 318 -16.64 -25.19 -3.64
C LYS A 318 -15.40 -26.01 -4.00
N ILE A 319 -14.30 -25.34 -4.37
CA ILE A 319 -13.01 -25.95 -4.73
C ILE A 319 -12.20 -26.15 -3.45
#